data_AF-F4BHK2-F1
#
_entry.id   AF-F4BHK2-F1
#
_cell.length_a   1.000
_cell.length_b   1.000
_cell.length_c   1.000
_cell.angle_alpha   90.00
_cell.angle_beta   90.00
_cell.angle_gamma   90.00
#
_symmetry.space_group_name_H-M   'P 1'
#
loop_
_entity.id
_entity.type
_entity.pdbx_description
1 polymer ?
#
loop_
_entity_poly.entity_id
_entity_poly.type
_entity_poly.pdbx_seq_one_letter_code
_entity_poly.pdbx_strand_id
1 'polypeptide(L)'
;MCEITLIPLLADDVLRLLISFILFLCCVILSYIFAKQKSWDVAFWICFSIFLFSLGGYGYVIHHIYLENTFSYDGFISGAAFITVCGLLFSRRRYVQFVDTFINKNTAILFATFLVFALIYILTIRYNFSCVEEPHQFFIDVLQIVIYPLLLLFAITSFLYRFAVCLSAFAVSMALFIIENILFIVHAIAAQHQYDIVFEELLFAVISIILSTISVYMLNRAKRIYKENKDV
;
A
#
# COMPACT_ATOMS: atom_id res chain seq x y z
N MET A 1 -28.74 -1.66 4.02
CA MET A 1 -29.12 -0.63 3.03
C MET A 1 -27.82 -0.10 2.45
N CYS A 2 -27.53 -0.36 1.18
CA CYS A 2 -26.32 0.12 0.49
C CYS A 2 -26.62 1.51 -0.09
N GLU A 3 -26.76 2.55 0.76
CA GLU A 3 -27.01 3.94 0.31
C GLU A 3 -25.73 4.76 0.38
N ILE A 4 -25.18 5.10 -0.78
CA ILE A 4 -24.03 6.01 -0.93
C ILE A 4 -24.59 7.44 -0.99
N THR A 5 -24.61 8.16 0.13
CA THR A 5 -24.93 9.61 0.12
C THR A 5 -23.77 10.42 -0.47
N LEU A 6 -24.06 11.56 -1.14
CA LEU A 6 -23.19 12.33 -2.06
C LEU A 6 -22.17 13.31 -1.41
N ILE A 7 -22.29 13.59 -0.11
CA ILE A 7 -21.38 14.49 0.65
C ILE A 7 -19.94 13.93 0.92
N PRO A 8 -19.60 12.63 0.77
CA PRO A 8 -18.33 12.07 1.24
C PRO A 8 -17.23 11.84 0.19
N LEU A 9 -17.46 12.12 -1.09
CA LEU A 9 -16.45 11.94 -2.15
C LEU A 9 -15.18 12.75 -1.86
N LEU A 10 -15.32 13.99 -1.37
CA LEU A 10 -14.17 14.85 -1.10
C LEU A 10 -13.27 14.33 0.05
N ALA A 11 -13.88 13.81 1.12
CA ALA A 11 -13.13 13.26 2.25
C ALA A 11 -12.40 11.96 1.86
N ASP A 12 -13.03 11.17 0.99
CA ASP A 12 -12.47 9.96 0.41
C ASP A 12 -11.23 10.27 -0.45
N ASP A 13 -11.35 11.25 -1.34
CA ASP A 13 -10.28 11.65 -2.25
C ASP A 13 -9.08 12.30 -1.55
N VAL A 14 -9.34 13.20 -0.61
CA VAL A 14 -8.28 13.85 0.18
C VAL A 14 -7.48 12.80 0.94
N LEU A 15 -8.15 11.78 1.46
CA LEU A 15 -7.48 10.75 2.23
C LEU A 15 -6.77 9.73 1.33
N ARG A 16 -7.33 9.38 0.17
CA ARG A 16 -6.63 8.61 -0.86
C ARG A 16 -5.35 9.32 -1.30
N LEU A 17 -5.39 10.63 -1.47
CA LEU A 17 -4.20 11.44 -1.77
C LEU A 17 -3.19 11.39 -0.62
N LEU A 18 -3.63 11.49 0.64
CA LEU A 18 -2.76 11.40 1.81
C LEU A 18 -2.09 10.02 1.92
N ILE A 19 -2.83 8.94 1.71
CA ILE A 19 -2.33 7.57 1.65
C ILE A 19 -1.28 7.44 0.55
N SER A 20 -1.58 7.96 -0.66
CA SER A 20 -0.66 7.98 -1.80
C SER A 20 0.65 8.72 -1.47
N PHE A 21 0.53 9.88 -0.84
CA PHE A 21 1.66 10.72 -0.46
C PHE A 21 2.56 10.04 0.58
N ILE A 22 2.00 9.42 1.61
CA ILE A 22 2.81 8.73 2.62
C ILE A 22 3.46 7.47 2.01
N LEU A 23 2.77 6.74 1.14
CA LEU A 23 3.36 5.59 0.45
C LEU A 23 4.50 6.02 -0.50
N PHE A 24 4.35 7.16 -1.17
CA PHE A 24 5.43 7.80 -1.93
C PHE A 24 6.64 8.09 -1.04
N LEU A 25 6.45 8.69 0.16
CA LEU A 25 7.56 8.93 1.10
C LEU A 25 8.25 7.63 1.54
N CYS A 26 7.48 6.56 1.79
CA CYS A 26 8.03 5.24 2.08
C CYS A 26 8.92 4.75 0.92
N CYS A 27 8.47 4.90 -0.32
CA CYS A 27 9.23 4.53 -1.53
C CYS A 27 10.51 5.37 -1.69
N VAL A 28 10.45 6.68 -1.39
CA VAL A 28 11.62 7.56 -1.41
C VAL A 28 12.65 7.09 -0.39
N ILE A 29 12.26 6.87 0.86
CA ILE A 29 13.16 6.40 1.92
C ILE A 29 13.76 5.04 1.53
N LEU A 30 12.94 4.12 1.04
CA LEU A 30 13.39 2.80 0.60
C LEU A 30 14.40 2.89 -0.54
N SER A 31 14.15 3.75 -1.53
CA SER A 31 15.10 4.05 -2.60
C SER A 31 16.44 4.57 -2.06
N TYR A 32 16.43 5.45 -1.06
CA TYR A 32 17.66 5.93 -0.41
C TYR A 32 18.40 4.83 0.35
N ILE A 33 17.69 3.96 1.06
CA ILE A 33 18.30 2.80 1.75
C ILE A 33 19.07 1.94 0.75
N PHE A 34 18.50 1.64 -0.41
CA PHE A 34 19.15 0.79 -1.42
C PHE A 34 20.24 1.51 -2.23
N ALA A 35 19.94 2.70 -2.75
CA ALA A 35 20.86 3.42 -3.64
C ALA A 35 22.05 4.06 -2.90
N LYS A 36 21.88 4.43 -1.63
CA LYS A 36 22.92 5.10 -0.82
C LYS A 36 23.40 4.26 0.36
N GLN A 37 22.86 3.05 0.56
CA GLN A 37 23.22 2.14 1.66
C GLN A 37 23.17 2.83 3.04
N LYS A 38 22.17 3.71 3.24
CA LYS A 38 21.97 4.42 4.51
C LYS A 38 21.08 3.60 5.45
N SER A 39 21.36 3.66 6.75
CA SER A 39 20.56 3.03 7.82
C SER A 39 19.29 3.83 8.15
N TRP A 40 18.44 4.05 7.15
CA TRP A 40 17.20 4.82 7.28
C TRP A 40 15.98 3.94 7.60
N ASP A 41 16.21 2.74 8.13
CA ASP A 41 15.13 1.79 8.45
C ASP A 41 14.16 2.37 9.48
N VAL A 42 14.67 3.08 10.49
CA VAL A 42 13.82 3.76 11.50
C VAL A 42 12.91 4.80 10.84
N ALA A 43 13.44 5.60 9.93
CA ALA A 43 12.65 6.60 9.21
C ALA A 43 11.58 5.93 8.33
N PHE A 44 11.93 4.81 7.68
CA PHE A 44 10.97 4.01 6.91
C PHE A 44 9.85 3.50 7.81
N TRP A 45 10.16 2.89 8.96
CA TRP A 45 9.15 2.34 9.86
C TRP A 45 8.28 3.42 10.50
N ILE A 46 8.83 4.59 10.82
CA ILE A 46 8.03 5.74 11.30
C ILE A 46 7.07 6.20 10.20
N CYS A 47 7.56 6.38 8.97
CA CYS A 47 6.72 6.78 7.84
C CYS A 47 5.61 5.75 7.58
N PHE A 48 5.94 4.46 7.63
CA PHE A 48 4.99 3.38 7.47
C PHE A 48 3.98 3.30 8.63
N SER A 49 4.38 3.63 9.86
CA SER A 49 3.46 3.73 11.00
C SER A 49 2.41 4.82 10.77
N ILE A 50 2.82 5.97 10.24
CA ILE A 50 1.91 7.07 9.89
C ILE A 50 0.96 6.65 8.77
N PHE A 51 1.46 5.90 7.78
CA PHE A 51 0.62 5.30 6.74
C PHE A 51 -0.46 4.38 7.34
N LEU A 52 -0.08 3.46 8.22
CA LEU A 52 -1.03 2.54 8.86
C LEU A 52 -2.05 3.27 9.72
N PHE A 53 -1.62 4.29 10.45
CA PHE A 53 -2.51 5.12 11.24
C PHE A 53 -3.53 5.85 10.36
N SER A 54 -3.10 6.38 9.21
CA SER A 54 -3.97 7.07 8.26
C SER A 54 -4.99 6.10 7.63
N LEU A 55 -4.54 4.89 7.27
CA LEU A 55 -5.39 3.84 6.73
C LEU A 55 -6.37 3.27 7.77
N GLY A 56 -5.96 3.20 9.04
CA GLY A 56 -6.85 2.82 10.13
C GLY A 56 -7.86 3.90 10.51
N GLY A 57 -7.43 5.16 10.52
CA GLY A 57 -8.33 6.29 10.69
C GLY A 57 -9.38 6.34 9.57
N TYR A 58 -8.95 6.14 8.33
CA TYR A 58 -9.85 5.99 7.18
C TYR A 58 -10.89 4.91 7.41
N GLY A 59 -10.44 3.69 7.72
CA GLY A 59 -11.33 2.55 7.88
C GLY A 59 -12.31 2.70 9.02
N TYR A 60 -11.88 3.29 10.13
CA TYR A 60 -12.76 3.58 11.25
C TYR A 60 -13.85 4.59 10.87
N VAL A 61 -13.47 5.68 10.19
CA VAL A 61 -14.41 6.70 9.70
C VAL A 61 -15.36 6.09 8.66
N ILE A 62 -14.84 5.25 7.76
CA ILE A 62 -15.65 4.57 6.75
C ILE A 62 -16.67 3.62 7.40
N HIS A 63 -16.21 2.77 8.31
CA HIS A 63 -17.04 1.78 8.99
C HIS A 63 -18.16 2.43 9.82
N HIS A 64 -17.90 3.56 10.47
CA HIS A 64 -18.88 4.19 11.35
C HIS A 64 -19.86 5.10 10.62
N ILE A 65 -19.51 5.58 9.42
CA ILE A 65 -20.33 6.54 8.68
C ILE A 65 -21.02 5.92 7.46
N TYR A 66 -20.43 4.91 6.79
CA TYR A 66 -20.81 4.57 5.42
C TYR A 66 -21.45 3.19 5.19
N LEU A 67 -20.95 2.04 5.69
CA LEU A 67 -21.59 0.71 5.45
C LEU A 67 -20.89 -0.49 6.16
N GLU A 68 -21.64 -1.59 6.40
CA GLU A 68 -21.17 -2.89 6.95
C GLU A 68 -20.21 -3.69 6.04
N ASN A 69 -19.94 -3.22 4.80
CA ASN A 69 -19.09 -3.90 3.82
C ASN A 69 -17.61 -3.57 3.92
N THR A 70 -17.18 -3.19 5.11
CA THR A 70 -15.80 -2.83 5.36
C THR A 70 -14.91 -4.05 5.37
N PHE A 71 -13.94 -4.05 4.46
CA PHE A 71 -12.54 -4.34 4.74
C PHE A 71 -12.31 -4.72 6.21
N SER A 72 -11.73 -5.90 6.47
CA SER A 72 -11.23 -6.16 7.82
C SER A 72 -10.03 -5.25 8.07
N TYR A 73 -10.30 -4.03 8.51
CA TYR A 73 -9.29 -3.05 8.91
C TYR A 73 -8.49 -3.61 10.08
N ASP A 74 -9.15 -4.26 11.04
CA ASP A 74 -8.51 -4.80 12.24
C ASP A 74 -7.42 -5.83 11.92
N GLY A 75 -7.67 -6.76 11.00
CA GLY A 75 -6.71 -7.83 10.65
C GLY A 75 -5.46 -7.31 9.96
N PHE A 76 -5.60 -6.44 8.95
CA PHE A 76 -4.46 -5.86 8.24
C PHE A 76 -3.68 -4.88 9.11
N ILE A 77 -4.38 -3.96 9.80
CA ILE A 77 -3.75 -2.93 10.64
C ILE A 77 -3.02 -3.58 11.81
N SER A 78 -3.62 -4.57 12.49
CA SER A 78 -2.95 -5.24 13.62
C SER A 78 -1.71 -6.01 13.18
N GLY A 79 -1.77 -6.75 12.07
CA GLY A 79 -0.62 -7.46 11.52
C GLY A 79 0.50 -6.53 11.08
N ALA A 80 0.16 -5.48 10.32
CA ALA A 80 1.12 -4.50 9.86
C ALA A 80 1.69 -3.66 11.02
N ALA A 81 0.91 -3.34 12.04
CA ALA A 81 1.37 -2.65 13.25
C ALA A 81 2.34 -3.52 14.03
N PHE A 82 2.05 -4.81 14.22
CA PHE A 82 2.96 -5.75 14.88
C PHE A 82 4.30 -5.85 14.14
N ILE A 83 4.26 -6.00 12.81
CA ILE A 83 5.46 -6.03 11.95
C ILE A 83 6.25 -4.72 12.10
N THR A 84 5.56 -3.58 12.16
CA THR A 84 6.18 -2.26 12.29
C THR A 84 6.85 -2.07 13.65
N VAL A 85 6.22 -2.50 14.75
CA VAL A 85 6.82 -2.50 16.09
C VAL A 85 8.06 -3.39 16.13
N CYS A 86 7.97 -4.60 15.59
CA CYS A 86 9.13 -5.49 15.45
C CYS A 86 10.24 -4.82 14.62
N GLY A 87 9.88 -4.20 13.49
CA GLY A 87 10.78 -3.45 12.62
C GLY A 87 11.52 -2.32 13.36
N LEU A 88 10.81 -1.53 14.16
CA LEU A 88 11.40 -0.46 14.98
C LEU A 88 12.34 -1.02 16.05
N LEU A 89 11.92 -2.04 16.80
CA LEU A 89 12.70 -2.63 17.89
C LEU A 89 14.00 -3.27 17.39
N PHE A 90 13.97 -3.91 16.22
CA PHE A 90 15.13 -4.61 15.65
C PHE A 90 15.91 -3.77 14.63
N SER A 91 15.52 -2.50 14.40
CA SER A 91 16.26 -1.61 13.51
C SER A 91 17.64 -1.28 14.07
N ARG A 92 18.68 -1.54 13.27
CA ARG A 92 20.08 -1.29 13.67
C ARG A 92 20.52 0.10 13.19
N ARG A 93 21.38 0.76 13.96
CA ARG A 93 21.98 2.06 13.57
C ARG A 93 22.92 1.97 12.35
N ARG A 94 23.40 0.77 12.03
CA ARG A 94 24.29 0.49 10.88
C ARG A 94 23.50 -0.15 9.76
N TYR A 95 23.85 0.19 8.52
CA TYR A 95 23.26 -0.42 7.34
C TYR A 95 23.54 -1.92 7.32
N VAL A 96 22.51 -2.71 6.99
CA VAL A 96 22.59 -4.15 6.81
C VAL A 96 22.23 -4.43 5.36
N GLN A 97 23.11 -5.13 4.64
CA GLN A 97 22.86 -5.50 3.26
C GLN A 97 21.62 -6.39 3.13
N PHE A 98 20.87 -6.14 2.06
CA PHE A 98 19.75 -6.98 1.68
C PHE A 98 20.25 -8.23 0.96
N VAL A 99 19.46 -9.29 1.06
CA VAL A 99 19.73 -10.56 0.39
C VAL A 99 18.96 -10.59 -0.92
N ASP A 100 19.69 -10.79 -2.00
CA ASP A 100 19.13 -10.90 -3.36
C ASP A 100 18.64 -12.31 -3.67
N THR A 101 19.21 -13.32 -3.01
CA THR A 101 18.81 -14.71 -3.20
C THR A 101 17.60 -15.03 -2.35
N PHE A 102 16.56 -15.53 -3.01
CA PHE A 102 15.37 -16.03 -2.33
C PHE A 102 15.63 -17.27 -1.49
N ILE A 103 16.72 -18.02 -1.72
CA ILE A 103 17.11 -19.17 -0.89
C ILE A 103 18.07 -18.68 0.18
N ASN A 104 17.55 -18.43 1.38
CA ASN A 104 18.29 -18.04 2.56
C ASN A 104 17.66 -18.66 3.81
N LYS A 105 18.42 -18.72 4.91
CA LYS A 105 17.95 -19.16 6.24
C LYS A 105 16.69 -18.42 6.71
N ASN A 106 16.53 -17.16 6.31
CA ASN A 106 15.38 -16.33 6.69
C ASN A 106 14.16 -16.51 5.78
N THR A 107 14.28 -17.23 4.66
CA THR A 107 13.20 -17.37 3.67
C THR A 107 12.01 -18.13 4.24
N ALA A 108 12.26 -19.24 4.93
CA ALA A 108 11.20 -20.01 5.58
C ALA A 108 10.44 -19.17 6.61
N ILE A 109 11.15 -18.32 7.36
CA ILE A 109 10.58 -17.43 8.37
C ILE A 109 9.74 -16.33 7.69
N LEU A 110 10.23 -15.76 6.59
CA LEU A 110 9.48 -14.79 5.78
C LEU A 110 8.16 -15.38 5.31
N PHE A 111 8.16 -16.57 4.70
CA PHE A 111 6.93 -17.17 4.22
C PHE A 111 6.01 -17.60 5.35
N ALA A 112 6.54 -18.15 6.44
CA ALA A 112 5.72 -18.51 7.60
C ALA A 112 5.00 -17.29 8.17
N THR A 113 5.73 -16.19 8.41
CA THR A 113 5.11 -14.95 8.91
C THR A 113 4.13 -14.34 7.93
N PHE A 114 4.49 -14.22 6.65
CA PHE A 114 3.58 -13.72 5.62
C PHE A 114 2.30 -14.56 5.55
N LEU A 115 2.41 -15.89 5.48
CA LEU A 115 1.25 -16.78 5.40
C LEU A 115 0.36 -16.68 6.63
N VAL A 116 0.92 -16.61 7.83
CA VAL A 116 0.14 -16.46 9.07
C VAL A 116 -0.67 -15.15 9.03
N PHE A 117 -0.03 -14.02 8.75
CA PHE A 117 -0.74 -12.74 8.69
C PHE A 117 -1.70 -12.64 7.50
N ALA A 118 -1.35 -13.21 6.35
CA ALA A 118 -2.22 -13.27 5.18
C ALA A 118 -3.47 -14.12 5.45
N LEU A 119 -3.33 -15.27 6.11
CA LEU A 119 -4.46 -16.11 6.49
C LEU A 119 -5.35 -15.43 7.52
N ILE A 120 -4.76 -14.82 8.56
CA ILE A 120 -5.53 -14.02 9.53
C ILE A 120 -6.34 -12.96 8.78
N TYR A 121 -5.68 -12.19 7.91
CA TYR A 121 -6.33 -11.15 7.13
C TYR A 121 -7.47 -11.67 6.26
N ILE A 122 -7.23 -12.72 5.47
CA ILE A 122 -8.24 -13.29 4.57
C ILE A 122 -9.43 -13.84 5.37
N LEU A 123 -9.19 -14.51 6.50
CA LEU A 123 -10.24 -15.07 7.34
C LEU A 123 -11.08 -14.00 8.05
N THR A 124 -10.53 -12.81 8.25
CA THR A 124 -11.25 -11.69 8.86
C THR A 124 -12.01 -10.84 7.84
N ILE A 125 -11.77 -11.00 6.53
CA ILE A 125 -12.55 -10.30 5.48
C ILE A 125 -14.03 -10.70 5.61
N ARG A 126 -14.87 -9.68 5.82
CA ARG A 126 -16.32 -9.80 5.70
C ARG A 126 -16.74 -9.06 4.44
N TYR A 127 -17.18 -9.81 3.44
CA TYR A 127 -17.61 -9.25 2.15
C TYR A 127 -19.06 -9.67 1.87
N ASN A 128 -19.97 -8.70 1.75
CA ASN A 128 -21.34 -8.96 1.34
C ASN A 128 -21.45 -8.88 -0.18
N PHE A 129 -21.51 -10.05 -0.82
CA PHE A 129 -21.74 -10.18 -2.27
C PHE A 129 -23.07 -9.55 -2.73
N SER A 130 -24.00 -9.29 -1.82
CA SER A 130 -25.32 -8.72 -2.14
C SER A 130 -25.28 -7.21 -2.42
N CYS A 131 -24.18 -6.49 -2.12
CA CYS A 131 -24.01 -5.07 -2.48
C CYS A 131 -23.21 -4.88 -3.79
N VAL A 132 -22.90 -5.94 -4.55
CA VAL A 132 -22.21 -5.81 -5.84
C VAL A 132 -23.25 -5.65 -6.94
N GLU A 133 -23.37 -4.44 -7.49
CA GLU A 133 -24.35 -4.15 -8.55
C GLU A 133 -23.79 -4.49 -9.94
N GLU A 134 -22.49 -4.31 -10.16
CA GLU A 134 -21.86 -4.52 -11.46
C GLU A 134 -20.57 -5.36 -11.40
N PRO A 135 -20.29 -6.23 -12.40
CA PRO A 135 -19.14 -7.15 -12.37
C PRO A 135 -17.78 -6.45 -12.38
N HIS A 136 -17.69 -5.20 -12.84
CA HIS A 136 -16.45 -4.43 -12.78
C HIS A 136 -16.17 -3.87 -11.37
N GLN A 137 -17.22 -3.62 -10.57
CA GLN A 137 -17.06 -3.25 -9.15
C GLN A 137 -16.46 -4.40 -8.37
N PHE A 138 -16.89 -5.65 -8.63
CA PHE A 138 -16.27 -6.83 -8.03
C PHE A 138 -14.75 -6.93 -8.31
N PHE A 139 -14.32 -6.58 -9.52
CA PHE A 139 -12.90 -6.60 -9.87
C PHE A 139 -12.09 -5.55 -9.09
N ILE A 140 -12.65 -4.34 -8.96
CA ILE A 140 -12.06 -3.24 -8.17
C ILE A 140 -11.99 -3.64 -6.69
N ASP A 141 -13.07 -4.20 -6.15
CA ASP A 141 -13.15 -4.68 -4.78
C ASP A 141 -12.11 -5.77 -4.49
N VAL A 142 -11.95 -6.76 -5.38
CA VAL A 142 -10.91 -7.79 -5.20
C VAL A 142 -9.51 -7.19 -5.22
N LEU A 143 -9.26 -6.21 -6.10
CA LEU A 143 -7.97 -5.54 -6.19
C LEU A 143 -7.65 -4.77 -4.89
N GLN A 144 -8.61 -4.00 -4.40
CA GLN A 144 -8.46 -3.16 -3.21
C GLN A 144 -8.46 -3.98 -1.92
N ILE A 145 -9.38 -4.95 -1.78
CA ILE A 145 -9.59 -5.72 -0.54
C ILE A 145 -8.62 -6.90 -0.43
N VAL A 146 -8.23 -7.54 -1.53
CA VAL A 146 -7.42 -8.77 -1.43
C VAL A 146 -6.01 -8.50 -1.90
N ILE A 147 -5.85 -8.02 -3.13
CA ILE A 147 -4.55 -8.00 -3.80
C ILE A 147 -3.62 -6.94 -3.16
N TYR A 148 -4.09 -5.70 -3.02
CA TYR A 148 -3.26 -4.60 -2.53
C TYR A 148 -2.75 -4.82 -1.08
N PRO A 149 -3.59 -5.22 -0.11
CA PRO A 149 -3.17 -5.40 1.27
C PRO A 149 -2.21 -6.58 1.42
N LEU A 150 -2.45 -7.68 0.71
CA LEU A 150 -1.55 -8.83 0.70
C LEU A 150 -0.20 -8.49 0.06
N LEU A 151 -0.20 -7.73 -1.04
CA LEU A 151 1.03 -7.30 -1.70
C LEU A 151 1.84 -6.36 -0.79
N LEU A 152 1.18 -5.42 -0.13
CA LEU A 152 1.81 -4.50 0.82
C LEU A 152 2.33 -5.25 2.06
N LEU A 153 1.56 -6.20 2.58
CA LEU A 153 1.96 -7.10 3.67
C LEU A 153 3.23 -7.89 3.27
N PHE A 154 3.25 -8.45 2.08
CA PHE A 154 4.42 -9.15 1.54
C PHE A 154 5.64 -8.23 1.40
N ALA A 155 5.42 -6.98 0.96
CA ALA A 155 6.48 -6.00 0.80
C ALA A 155 7.13 -5.65 2.16
N ILE A 156 6.33 -5.43 3.21
CA ILE A 156 6.83 -5.11 4.55
C ILE A 156 7.47 -6.30 5.25
N THR A 157 6.93 -7.51 5.11
CA THR A 157 7.58 -8.72 5.65
C THR A 157 8.91 -8.94 4.95
N SER A 158 8.96 -8.75 3.63
CA SER A 158 10.21 -8.83 2.86
C SER A 158 11.23 -7.80 3.31
N PHE A 159 10.79 -6.58 3.62
CA PHE A 159 11.68 -5.54 4.17
C PHE A 159 12.18 -5.90 5.58
N LEU A 160 11.31 -6.37 6.47
CA LEU A 160 11.66 -6.81 7.83
C LEU A 160 12.77 -7.87 7.81
N TYR A 161 12.65 -8.87 6.93
CA TYR A 161 13.64 -9.95 6.79
C TYR A 161 14.78 -9.64 5.83
N ARG A 162 14.92 -8.38 5.37
CA ARG A 162 16.02 -7.88 4.52
C ARG A 162 16.13 -8.56 3.15
N PHE A 163 15.02 -8.79 2.46
CA PHE A 163 15.04 -9.28 1.08
C PHE A 163 14.91 -8.15 0.07
N ALA A 164 15.78 -8.14 -0.95
CA ALA A 164 15.77 -7.12 -2.00
C ALA A 164 14.48 -7.12 -2.85
N VAL A 165 13.71 -8.22 -2.81
CA VAL A 165 12.40 -8.31 -3.47
C VAL A 165 11.42 -7.24 -2.98
N CYS A 166 11.58 -6.70 -1.77
CA CYS A 166 10.69 -5.66 -1.23
C CYS A 166 10.58 -4.45 -2.17
N LEU A 167 11.68 -4.03 -2.84
CA LEU A 167 11.65 -2.96 -3.84
C LEU A 167 10.68 -3.25 -4.98
N SER A 168 10.67 -4.51 -5.43
CA SER A 168 9.83 -4.92 -6.56
C SER A 168 8.36 -5.01 -6.12
N ALA A 169 8.10 -5.52 -4.92
CA ALA A 169 6.74 -5.56 -4.36
C ALA A 169 6.15 -4.15 -4.20
N PHE A 170 6.90 -3.19 -3.62
CA PHE A 170 6.47 -1.80 -3.53
C PHE A 170 6.26 -1.13 -4.89
N ALA A 171 7.10 -1.43 -5.88
CA ALA A 171 6.93 -0.90 -7.24
C ALA A 171 5.65 -1.45 -7.90
N VAL A 172 5.34 -2.74 -7.72
CA VAL A 172 4.10 -3.34 -8.20
C VAL A 172 2.89 -2.73 -7.49
N SER A 173 2.95 -2.51 -6.16
CA SER A 173 1.88 -1.83 -5.42
C SER A 173 1.61 -0.44 -6.00
N MET A 174 2.65 0.34 -6.29
CA MET A 174 2.48 1.66 -6.90
C MET A 174 1.94 1.59 -8.33
N ALA A 175 2.33 0.59 -9.12
CA ALA A 175 1.78 0.39 -10.46
C ALA A 175 0.29 0.03 -10.43
N LEU A 176 -0.15 -0.80 -9.49
CA LEU A 176 -1.57 -1.09 -9.28
C LEU A 176 -2.34 0.15 -8.87
N PHE A 177 -1.75 1.00 -8.03
CA PHE A 177 -2.36 2.28 -7.63
C PHE A 177 -2.57 3.23 -8.83
N ILE A 178 -1.66 3.21 -9.82
CA ILE A 178 -1.86 3.96 -11.08
C ILE A 178 -3.09 3.41 -11.82
N ILE A 179 -3.21 2.10 -11.97
CA ILE A 179 -4.33 1.46 -12.68
C ILE A 179 -5.65 1.81 -11.99
N GLU A 180 -5.69 1.73 -10.66
CA GLU A 180 -6.85 2.08 -9.85
C GLU A 180 -7.29 3.54 -10.06
N ASN A 181 -6.35 4.49 -9.99
CA ASN A 181 -6.64 5.91 -10.23
C ASN A 181 -7.08 6.18 -11.68
N ILE A 182 -6.56 5.45 -12.67
CA ILE A 182 -7.03 5.55 -14.07
C ILE A 182 -8.47 5.05 -14.18
N LEU A 183 -8.80 3.89 -13.58
CA LEU A 183 -10.17 3.36 -13.58
C LEU A 183 -11.14 4.34 -12.90
N PHE A 184 -10.70 4.96 -11.81
CA PHE A 184 -11.49 5.98 -11.11
C PHE A 184 -11.76 7.20 -12.00
N ILE A 185 -10.75 7.72 -12.71
CA ILE A 185 -10.92 8.81 -13.67
C ILE A 185 -11.92 8.43 -14.78
N VAL A 186 -11.79 7.21 -15.34
CA VAL A 186 -12.71 6.74 -16.39
C VAL A 186 -14.14 6.66 -15.86
N HIS A 187 -14.33 6.17 -14.64
CA HIS A 187 -15.64 6.10 -13.99
C HIS A 187 -16.23 7.50 -13.75
N ALA A 188 -15.45 8.43 -13.19
CA ALA A 188 -15.89 9.81 -12.93
C ALA A 188 -16.32 10.53 -14.22
N ILE A 189 -15.58 10.35 -15.32
CA ILE A 189 -15.92 10.93 -16.63
C ILE A 189 -17.21 10.30 -17.20
N ALA A 190 -17.39 8.99 -17.04
CA ALA A 190 -18.56 8.27 -17.54
C ALA A 190 -19.85 8.59 -16.73
N ALA A 191 -19.72 8.87 -15.44
CA ALA A 191 -20.84 9.02 -14.51
C ALA A 191 -21.52 10.41 -14.51
N GLN A 192 -21.06 11.38 -15.32
CA GLN A 192 -21.66 12.73 -15.48
C GLN A 192 -22.15 13.37 -14.17
N HIS A 193 -21.30 13.41 -13.14
CA HIS A 193 -21.59 14.20 -11.94
C HIS A 193 -21.17 15.66 -12.13
N GLN A 194 -21.68 16.54 -11.28
CA GLN A 194 -21.52 18.00 -11.39
C GLN A 194 -20.06 18.41 -11.66
N TYR A 195 -19.86 19.37 -12.57
CA TYR A 195 -18.55 19.75 -13.12
C TYR A 195 -17.46 20.01 -12.05
N ASP A 196 -17.83 20.62 -10.92
CA ASP A 196 -16.89 20.97 -9.85
C ASP A 196 -16.39 19.73 -9.08
N ILE A 197 -17.27 18.77 -8.81
CA ILE A 197 -16.94 17.52 -8.11
C ILE A 197 -16.02 16.65 -8.98
N VAL A 198 -16.33 16.55 -10.28
CA VAL A 198 -15.51 15.81 -11.24
C VAL A 198 -14.12 16.44 -11.37
N PHE A 199 -13.99 17.76 -11.29
CA PHE A 199 -12.69 18.43 -11.38
C PHE A 199 -11.77 18.11 -10.19
N GLU A 200 -12.30 18.11 -8.96
CA GLU A 200 -11.52 17.81 -7.74
C GLU A 200 -11.07 16.35 -7.71
N GLU A 201 -11.97 15.41 -8.00
CA GLU A 201 -11.67 13.97 -8.12
C GLU A 201 -10.54 13.69 -9.13
N LEU A 202 -10.65 14.32 -10.31
CA LEU A 202 -9.70 14.14 -11.40
C LEU A 202 -8.34 14.76 -11.06
N LEU A 203 -8.33 15.91 -10.38
CA LEU A 203 -7.10 16.56 -9.90
C LEU A 203 -6.37 15.67 -8.88
N PHE A 204 -7.07 15.11 -7.89
CA PHE A 204 -6.45 14.25 -6.88
C PHE A 204 -5.95 12.93 -7.47
N ALA A 205 -6.72 12.30 -8.36
CA ALA A 205 -6.30 11.09 -9.05
C ALA A 205 -5.06 11.34 -9.93
N VAL A 206 -4.99 12.46 -10.65
CA VAL A 206 -3.82 12.83 -11.46
C VAL A 206 -2.58 13.05 -10.59
N ILE A 207 -2.68 13.76 -9.47
CA ILE A 207 -1.55 13.95 -8.55
C ILE A 207 -1.07 12.58 -8.04
N SER A 208 -1.99 11.69 -7.67
CA SER A 208 -1.67 10.36 -7.21
C SER A 208 -0.95 9.51 -8.28
N ILE A 209 -1.40 9.59 -9.53
CA ILE A 209 -0.73 8.93 -10.67
C ILE A 209 0.70 9.44 -10.83
N ILE A 210 0.91 10.76 -10.74
CA ILE A 210 2.24 11.37 -10.85
C ILE A 210 3.16 10.84 -9.73
N LEU A 211 2.71 10.89 -8.47
CA LEU A 211 3.48 10.40 -7.32
C LEU A 211 3.82 8.90 -7.45
N SER A 212 2.85 8.11 -7.90
CA SER A 212 3.02 6.67 -8.10
C SER A 212 4.02 6.37 -9.22
N THR A 213 3.95 7.11 -10.33
CA THR A 213 4.88 6.97 -11.47
C THR A 213 6.31 7.32 -11.06
N ILE A 214 6.49 8.42 -10.33
CA ILE A 214 7.80 8.82 -9.80
C ILE A 214 8.34 7.74 -8.85
N SER A 215 7.50 7.17 -7.98
CA SER A 215 7.90 6.10 -7.07
C SER A 215 8.37 4.85 -7.81
N VAL A 216 7.62 4.39 -8.81
CA VAL A 216 7.99 3.23 -9.63
C VAL A 216 9.34 3.47 -10.30
N TYR A 217 9.54 4.65 -10.90
CA TYR A 217 10.80 5.02 -11.54
C TYR A 217 11.96 5.04 -10.53
N MET A 218 11.77 5.66 -9.37
CA MET A 218 12.78 5.74 -8.31
C MET A 218 13.17 4.36 -7.79
N LEU A 219 12.21 3.48 -7.50
CA LEU A 219 12.46 2.13 -7.00
C LEU A 219 13.19 1.27 -8.03
N ASN A 220 12.82 1.37 -9.31
CA ASN A 220 13.51 0.66 -10.39
C ASN A 220 14.94 1.17 -10.56
N ARG A 221 15.15 2.49 -10.51
CA ARG A 221 16.49 3.09 -10.54
C ARG A 221 17.33 2.64 -9.34
N ALA A 222 16.76 2.65 -8.13
CA ALA A 222 17.46 2.20 -6.92
C ALA A 222 17.85 0.72 -7.01
N LYS A 223 16.96 -0.13 -7.53
CA LYS A 223 17.24 -1.55 -7.79
C LYS A 223 18.40 -1.73 -8.77
N ARG A 224 18.44 -0.93 -9.83
CA ARG A 224 19.54 -0.95 -10.82
C ARG A 224 20.87 -0.54 -10.19
N ILE A 225 20.91 0.59 -9.48
CA ILE A 225 22.11 1.07 -8.79
C ILE A 225 22.61 0.05 -7.76
N TYR A 226 21.68 -0.56 -7.02
CA TYR A 226 22.03 -1.57 -6.02
C TYR A 226 22.71 -2.80 -6.64
N LYS A 227 22.24 -3.25 -7.81
CA LYS A 227 22.90 -4.33 -8.57
C LYS A 227 24.27 -3.91 -9.09
N GLU A 228 24.36 -2.75 -9.74
CA GLU A 228 25.61 -2.22 -10.31
C GLU A 228 26.70 -2.07 -9.25
N ASN A 229 26.38 -1.56 -8.05
CA ASN A 229 27.33 -1.40 -6.94
C ASN A 229 27.80 -2.73 -6.33
N LYS A 230 27.18 -3.86 -6.67
CA LYS A 230 27.50 -5.18 -6.12
C LYS A 230 28.35 -6.02 -7.08
N ASP A 231 28.26 -5.73 -8.38
CA ASP A 231 29.04 -6.36 -9.43
C ASP A 231 30.43 -5.71 -9.62
N VAL A 232 30.75 -4.66 -8.84
CA VAL A 232 32.04 -3.95 -8.75
C VAL A 232 32.76 -4.34 -7.47
#